data_AF-A0A1Q7V466-F1
#
_entry.id   AF-A0A1Q7V466-F1
#
_cell.length_a   1.000
_cell.length_b   1.000
_cell.length_c   1.000
_cell.angle_alpha   90.00
_cell.angle_beta   90.00
_cell.angle_gamma   90.00
#
_symmetry.space_group_name_H-M   'P 1'
#
loop_
_entity.id
_entity.type
_entity.pdbx_description
1 polymer ?
#
loop_
_entity_poly.entity_id
_entity_poly.type
_entity_poly.pdbx_seq_one_letter_code
_entity_poly.pdbx_strand_id
1 'polypeptide(L)'
;MAPDRVWQDYAAVRKDHHTVIPSEAEESRGASLKVASFCVESRKLPFPARARIIFLSMDYDVAIIGGAFSGAATALMLKRRCPNARVLIIEKTTEFDRKVGESTTEVSSCYMTRILGLTHHLGHHHLPKQGLRLWFSQHPEQSFDDCVELGARYGARLAGFQVDRATLDTHLLEEAVKAGCELIRPAKVTSLQLHDGGEQVVTLDFRNEQRTIRARWMVDASGRAAMIARKLGHFRPNLEHPINAVWARFTGVKEWDSYEWREKFPEMANACRTSREWATNHLMGYGWWCWIIPLRGGDVSAGIVYDSRIFDLPAGATLAQRLHNHLISHPVGRAIFGEAQAIEGDVHAFSALPYWSEKVCGNGWAAVGDATGFIDPLYSPGLDFCSFTSYYVANFLSRSLAGENISALLDYYNTQYPVTYRRWFESLYQDKYFYMGEADLMSAALLLDVASYYIGLVRPVYRDPEWAFARLPFEGRPGRIAASMIRFYRRRLVALAKNRAAAGRLGETNSGWRELYDGFVPDFRLRKQIGQGLRRWCRAEWRNLTISPRQAQSPPATCAVIPNEAQRSRGTPSNIA
;
A
#
# COMPACT_ATOMS: atom_id res chain seq x y z
N MET A 1 -26.21 -45.26 -0.79
CA MET A 1 -27.02 -45.46 -2.01
C MET A 1 -26.95 -44.18 -2.82
N ALA A 2 -26.57 -44.25 -4.10
CA ALA A 2 -26.95 -43.25 -5.11
C ALA A 2 -28.39 -43.54 -5.58
N PRO A 3 -29.09 -42.58 -6.22
CA PRO A 3 -28.90 -42.29 -7.66
C PRO A 3 -28.73 -40.79 -7.93
N ASP A 4 -28.08 -40.26 -8.97
CA ASP A 4 -27.65 -40.70 -10.31
C ASP A 4 -28.64 -40.42 -11.47
N ARG A 5 -28.12 -39.67 -12.48
CA ARG A 5 -28.75 -39.20 -13.76
C ARG A 5 -29.83 -38.12 -13.63
N VAL A 6 -30.03 -37.21 -14.59
CA VAL A 6 -29.59 -37.07 -16.01
C VAL A 6 -29.22 -35.57 -16.22
N TRP A 7 -28.41 -35.09 -17.18
CA TRP A 7 -28.05 -35.51 -18.54
C TRP A 7 -26.56 -35.28 -18.89
N GLN A 8 -26.16 -35.79 -20.06
CA GLN A 8 -24.99 -35.38 -20.85
C GLN A 8 -25.51 -34.74 -22.16
N ASP A 9 -24.75 -33.83 -22.80
CA ASP A 9 -24.47 -33.87 -24.24
C ASP A 9 -23.53 -32.74 -24.71
N TYR A 10 -23.06 -32.87 -25.97
CA TYR A 10 -22.18 -31.98 -26.74
C TYR A 10 -20.66 -32.07 -26.52
N ALA A 11 -20.08 -33.03 -27.23
CA ALA A 11 -18.74 -32.91 -27.81
C ALA A 11 -18.80 -33.13 -29.34
N ALA A 12 -17.78 -32.62 -30.04
CA ALA A 12 -17.44 -32.85 -31.45
C ALA A 12 -18.31 -32.23 -32.57
N VAL A 13 -17.82 -31.11 -33.12
CA VAL A 13 -17.61 -30.98 -34.58
C VAL A 13 -16.23 -30.35 -34.83
N ARG A 14 -15.33 -31.11 -35.48
CA ARG A 14 -14.13 -30.58 -36.16
C ARG A 14 -14.40 -30.62 -37.67
N LYS A 15 -14.09 -29.52 -38.37
CA LYS A 15 -13.69 -29.45 -39.78
C LYS A 15 -12.72 -28.26 -39.88
N ASP A 16 -11.44 -28.49 -40.16
CA ASP A 16 -10.85 -28.71 -41.49
C ASP A 16 -10.77 -27.42 -42.32
N HIS A 17 -9.66 -26.71 -42.19
CA HIS A 17 -9.06 -25.93 -43.27
C HIS A 17 -7.53 -26.01 -43.19
N HIS A 18 -6.96 -26.96 -43.92
CA HIS A 18 -5.59 -26.87 -44.40
C HIS A 18 -5.54 -25.84 -45.54
N THR A 19 -4.61 -24.89 -45.48
CA THR A 19 -4.21 -24.13 -46.67
C THR A 19 -2.70 -24.25 -46.85
N VAL A 20 -2.32 -24.70 -48.05
CA VAL A 20 -0.99 -25.15 -48.44
C VAL A 20 -0.01 -23.97 -48.61
N ILE A 21 1.25 -24.18 -48.22
CA ILE A 21 2.40 -23.34 -48.60
C ILE A 21 2.90 -23.82 -49.97
N PRO A 22 3.03 -22.97 -51.00
CA PRO A 22 3.79 -23.29 -52.20
C PRO A 22 5.28 -23.02 -51.95
N SER A 23 6.10 -24.04 -52.13
CA SER A 23 7.54 -23.92 -52.33
C SER A 23 7.84 -23.94 -53.82
N GLU A 24 8.56 -22.94 -54.33
CA GLU A 24 9.22 -23.03 -55.63
C GLU A 24 10.69 -22.59 -55.49
N ALA A 25 11.58 -23.39 -56.07
CA ALA A 25 13.02 -23.14 -56.11
C ALA A 25 13.57 -23.73 -57.40
N GLU A 26 13.94 -22.86 -58.35
CA GLU A 26 14.67 -23.09 -59.60
C GLU A 26 14.87 -21.70 -60.24
N GLU A 27 15.90 -21.36 -61.02
CA GLU A 27 17.20 -22.02 -61.25
C GLU A 27 18.25 -20.97 -61.70
N SER A 28 19.44 -21.45 -62.02
CA SER A 28 20.70 -20.74 -62.31
C SER A 28 20.70 -19.61 -63.36
N ARG A 29 21.64 -18.66 -63.16
CA ARG A 29 22.56 -18.03 -64.14
C ARG A 29 23.54 -17.14 -63.34
N GLY A 30 24.86 -17.16 -63.51
CA GLY A 30 25.67 -17.78 -64.55
C GLY A 30 26.61 -16.75 -65.20
N ALA A 31 27.59 -16.22 -64.47
CA ALA A 31 28.59 -15.30 -65.02
C ALA A 31 29.96 -15.51 -64.34
N SER A 32 30.94 -15.98 -65.13
CA SER A 32 32.33 -16.18 -64.71
C SER A 32 33.16 -14.96 -65.12
N LEU A 33 34.05 -14.49 -64.23
CA LEU A 33 35.18 -13.65 -64.62
C LEU A 33 36.45 -14.06 -63.85
N LYS A 34 37.60 -13.87 -64.48
CA LYS A 34 38.83 -14.66 -64.27
C LYS A 34 39.98 -13.77 -63.77
N VAL A 35 40.86 -14.40 -62.97
CA VAL A 35 42.30 -14.07 -62.82
C VAL A 35 42.67 -12.75 -62.12
N ALA A 36 43.34 -12.86 -60.97
CA ALA A 36 44.75 -12.45 -60.84
C ALA A 36 45.37 -13.06 -59.56
N SER A 37 46.52 -13.72 -59.70
CA SER A 37 47.37 -14.13 -58.57
C SER A 37 48.31 -12.98 -58.23
N PHE A 38 48.35 -12.56 -56.97
CA PHE A 38 49.42 -11.72 -56.44
C PHE A 38 49.93 -12.31 -55.14
N CYS A 39 51.16 -12.83 -55.18
CA CYS A 39 51.86 -13.30 -54.00
C CYS A 39 52.51 -12.08 -53.32
N VAL A 40 52.09 -11.74 -52.10
CA VAL A 40 52.74 -10.72 -51.27
C VAL A 40 53.15 -11.35 -49.96
N GLU A 41 54.46 -11.57 -49.84
CA GLU A 41 55.11 -12.07 -48.64
C GLU A 41 55.09 -10.99 -47.55
N SER A 42 54.25 -11.17 -46.52
CA SER A 42 54.13 -10.22 -45.41
C SER A 42 54.65 -10.81 -44.10
N ARG A 43 55.44 -9.99 -43.39
CA ARG A 43 56.26 -10.41 -42.25
C ARG A 43 55.40 -10.72 -41.02
N LYS A 44 55.85 -11.70 -40.22
CA LYS A 44 55.26 -12.03 -38.92
C LYS A 44 55.21 -10.80 -38.00
N LEU A 45 54.01 -10.44 -37.54
CA LEU A 45 53.79 -9.62 -36.34
C LEU A 45 53.26 -10.53 -35.22
N PRO A 46 53.63 -10.31 -33.95
CA PRO A 46 53.19 -11.16 -32.85
C PRO A 46 51.69 -10.98 -32.58
N PHE A 47 50.97 -12.10 -32.44
CA PHE A 47 49.59 -12.10 -31.98
C PHE A 47 49.51 -11.47 -30.57
N PRO A 48 48.66 -10.46 -30.32
CA PRO A 48 48.31 -10.11 -28.96
C PRO A 48 47.55 -11.28 -28.32
N ALA A 49 47.79 -11.53 -27.04
CA ALA A 49 47.19 -12.63 -26.31
C ALA A 49 45.66 -12.57 -26.40
N ARG A 50 45.01 -13.73 -26.61
CA ARG A 50 43.55 -13.85 -26.54
C ARG A 50 43.09 -13.28 -25.19
N ALA A 51 42.33 -12.19 -25.24
CA ALA A 51 41.61 -11.72 -24.08
C ALA A 51 40.67 -12.85 -23.63
N ARG A 52 41.00 -13.48 -22.49
CA ARG A 52 40.05 -14.37 -21.81
C ARG A 52 38.92 -13.48 -21.30
N ILE A 53 37.84 -13.42 -22.06
CA ILE A 53 36.54 -13.03 -21.51
C ILE A 53 36.23 -14.09 -20.46
N ILE A 54 36.52 -13.77 -19.20
CA ILE A 54 36.08 -14.57 -18.07
C ILE A 54 34.57 -14.35 -18.03
N PHE A 55 33.83 -15.33 -18.54
CA PHE A 55 32.42 -15.50 -18.17
C PHE A 55 32.40 -15.81 -16.67
N LEU A 56 32.37 -14.77 -15.85
CA LEU A 56 31.84 -14.87 -14.49
C LEU A 56 30.39 -15.32 -14.66
N SER A 57 30.16 -16.60 -14.38
CA SER A 57 28.82 -17.17 -14.42
C SER A 57 28.03 -16.56 -13.26
N MET A 58 27.29 -15.49 -13.52
CA MET A 58 26.34 -14.93 -12.57
C MET A 58 25.41 -16.06 -12.12
N ASP A 59 25.28 -16.29 -10.80
CA ASP A 59 24.49 -17.40 -10.24
C ASP A 59 23.01 -17.26 -10.61
N TYR A 60 22.51 -16.02 -10.60
CA TYR A 60 21.12 -15.66 -10.91
C TYR A 60 21.02 -14.49 -11.89
N ASP A 61 19.86 -14.38 -12.55
CA ASP A 61 19.54 -13.24 -13.40
C ASP A 61 18.93 -12.11 -12.56
N VAL A 62 18.18 -12.46 -11.51
CA VAL A 62 17.65 -11.53 -10.51
C VAL A 62 17.71 -12.15 -9.11
N ALA A 63 18.26 -11.42 -8.14
CA ALA A 63 18.12 -11.72 -6.72
C ALA A 63 17.21 -10.69 -6.03
N ILE A 64 16.31 -11.14 -5.16
CA ILE A 64 15.29 -10.32 -4.50
C ILE A 64 15.46 -10.44 -2.99
N ILE A 65 15.71 -9.32 -2.31
CA ILE A 65 15.86 -9.25 -0.85
C ILE A 65 14.50 -8.95 -0.22
N GLY A 66 13.93 -9.92 0.49
CA GLY A 66 12.59 -9.91 1.06
C GLY A 66 11.61 -10.75 0.24
N GLY A 67 11.01 -11.77 0.86
CA GLY A 67 10.05 -12.68 0.24
C GLY A 67 8.58 -12.34 0.51
N ALA A 68 8.31 -11.31 1.31
CA ALA A 68 6.96 -10.79 1.57
C ALA A 68 6.29 -10.22 0.31
N PHE A 69 5.04 -9.75 0.44
CA PHE A 69 4.15 -9.31 -0.66
C PHE A 69 4.85 -8.76 -1.92
N SER A 70 5.58 -7.66 -1.82
CA SER A 70 6.20 -6.99 -2.98
C SER A 70 7.31 -7.82 -3.65
N GLY A 71 8.10 -8.56 -2.86
CA GLY A 71 9.18 -9.39 -3.37
C GLY A 71 8.64 -10.62 -4.11
N ALA A 72 7.74 -11.37 -3.47
CA ALA A 72 7.09 -12.52 -4.09
C ALA A 72 6.21 -12.12 -5.29
N ALA A 73 5.49 -11.00 -5.23
CA ALA A 73 4.75 -10.47 -6.37
C ALA A 73 5.66 -10.16 -7.57
N THR A 74 6.77 -9.45 -7.33
CA THR A 74 7.76 -9.11 -8.37
C THR A 74 8.34 -10.40 -8.98
N ALA A 75 8.69 -11.38 -8.15
CA ALA A 75 9.24 -12.67 -8.57
C ALA A 75 8.25 -13.46 -9.44
N LEU A 76 7.01 -13.65 -8.96
CA LEU A 76 5.95 -14.38 -9.65
C LEU A 76 5.64 -13.76 -11.03
N MET A 77 5.51 -12.43 -11.09
CA MET A 77 5.29 -11.72 -12.33
C MET A 77 6.47 -11.79 -13.30
N LEU A 78 7.71 -11.82 -12.79
CA LEU A 78 8.90 -11.97 -13.61
C LEU A 78 8.97 -13.40 -14.19
N LYS A 79 8.76 -14.44 -13.39
CA LYS A 79 8.72 -15.84 -13.87
C LYS A 79 7.62 -16.05 -14.91
N ARG A 80 6.43 -15.45 -14.75
CA ARG A 80 5.35 -15.50 -15.75
C ARG A 80 5.74 -14.89 -17.10
N ARG A 81 6.56 -13.83 -17.12
CA ARG A 81 7.05 -13.19 -18.37
C ARG A 81 8.32 -13.84 -18.92
N CYS A 82 9.17 -14.36 -18.05
CA CYS A 82 10.45 -14.97 -18.37
C CYS A 82 10.59 -16.32 -17.63
N PRO A 83 9.96 -17.41 -18.11
CA PRO A 83 9.96 -18.70 -17.41
C PRO A 83 11.37 -19.26 -17.14
N ASN A 84 12.30 -18.98 -18.04
CA ASN A 84 13.69 -19.44 -17.97
C ASN A 84 14.60 -18.55 -17.09
N ALA A 85 14.10 -17.43 -16.57
CA ALA A 85 14.90 -16.56 -15.70
C ALA A 85 15.21 -17.27 -14.37
N ARG A 86 16.47 -17.23 -13.96
CA ARG A 86 16.95 -17.71 -12.66
C ARG A 86 16.70 -16.60 -11.65
N VAL A 87 15.67 -16.77 -10.83
CA VAL A 87 15.21 -15.80 -9.85
C VAL A 87 15.38 -16.38 -8.46
N LEU A 88 16.19 -15.72 -7.63
CA LEU A 88 16.37 -16.05 -6.21
C LEU A 88 15.57 -15.08 -5.34
N ILE A 89 14.84 -15.62 -4.38
CA ILE A 89 14.22 -14.88 -3.27
C ILE A 89 15.01 -15.19 -1.99
N ILE A 90 15.45 -14.14 -1.29
CA ILE A 90 16.15 -14.21 -0.01
C ILE A 90 15.20 -13.68 1.08
N GLU A 91 14.81 -14.52 2.03
CA GLU A 91 13.94 -14.12 3.14
C GLU A 91 14.59 -14.36 4.50
N LYS A 92 14.59 -13.33 5.36
CA LYS A 92 15.19 -13.35 6.70
C LYS A 92 14.48 -14.32 7.64
N THR A 93 13.17 -14.37 7.55
CA THR A 93 12.30 -15.05 8.52
C THR A 93 12.11 -16.54 8.17
N THR A 94 12.00 -17.38 9.21
CA THR A 94 11.69 -18.81 9.05
C THR A 94 10.25 -19.02 8.58
N GLU A 95 9.35 -18.11 9.00
CA GLU A 95 7.94 -17.98 8.63
C GLU A 95 7.50 -16.53 8.79
N PHE A 96 6.40 -16.13 8.12
CA PHE A 96 5.94 -14.74 8.21
C PHE A 96 5.14 -14.49 9.47
N ASP A 97 5.54 -13.45 10.19
CA ASP A 97 4.81 -12.85 11.30
C ASP A 97 3.57 -12.08 10.83
N ARG A 98 2.64 -11.85 11.78
CA ARG A 98 1.39 -11.12 11.53
C ARG A 98 1.67 -9.61 11.40
N LYS A 99 2.03 -9.17 10.20
CA LYS A 99 2.33 -7.75 9.90
C LYS A 99 1.06 -6.90 9.75
N VAL A 100 1.20 -5.58 9.96
CA VAL A 100 0.17 -4.58 9.57
C VAL A 100 0.10 -4.37 8.06
N GLY A 101 -0.92 -3.64 7.61
CA GLY A 101 -1.27 -3.51 6.21
C GLY A 101 -2.36 -4.51 5.80
N GLU A 102 -3.35 -4.69 6.67
CA GLU A 102 -4.38 -5.74 6.57
C GLU A 102 -5.61 -5.27 5.76
N SER A 103 -5.83 -3.96 5.61
CA SER A 103 -6.96 -3.41 4.84
C SER A 103 -6.55 -3.15 3.39
N THR A 104 -7.16 -3.83 2.43
CA THR A 104 -6.92 -3.56 0.99
C THR A 104 -7.82 -2.44 0.45
N THR A 105 -7.53 -1.98 -0.76
CA THR A 105 -8.32 -1.02 -1.54
C THR A 105 -8.72 -1.67 -2.87
N GLU A 106 -9.50 -0.97 -3.69
CA GLU A 106 -9.94 -1.49 -5.00
C GLU A 106 -8.76 -1.66 -5.99
N VAL A 107 -7.72 -0.82 -5.94
CA VAL A 107 -6.54 -0.95 -6.82
C VAL A 107 -5.70 -2.16 -6.43
N SER A 108 -5.30 -2.28 -5.16
CA SER A 108 -4.56 -3.44 -4.66
C SER A 108 -5.34 -4.74 -4.80
N SER A 109 -6.66 -4.72 -4.61
CA SER A 109 -7.52 -5.89 -4.84
C SER A 109 -7.60 -6.25 -6.33
N CYS A 110 -7.65 -5.26 -7.24
CA CYS A 110 -7.54 -5.50 -8.68
C CYS A 110 -6.21 -6.16 -9.05
N TYR A 111 -5.10 -5.67 -8.50
CA TYR A 111 -3.78 -6.26 -8.69
C TYR A 111 -3.71 -7.71 -8.20
N MET A 112 -4.15 -7.97 -6.96
CA MET A 112 -4.09 -9.30 -6.37
C MET A 112 -5.01 -10.30 -7.08
N THR A 113 -6.20 -9.89 -7.51
CA THR A 113 -7.15 -10.78 -8.20
C THR A 113 -6.85 -10.97 -9.69
N ARG A 114 -6.51 -9.90 -10.43
CA ARG A 114 -6.38 -9.94 -11.91
C ARG A 114 -4.94 -10.10 -12.39
N ILE A 115 -3.95 -9.50 -11.72
CA ILE A 115 -2.54 -9.60 -12.12
C ILE A 115 -1.86 -10.79 -11.42
N LEU A 116 -2.02 -10.93 -10.10
CA LEU A 116 -1.42 -12.04 -9.36
C LEU A 116 -2.25 -13.33 -9.46
N GLY A 117 -3.58 -13.23 -9.62
CA GLY A 117 -4.47 -14.39 -9.81
C GLY A 117 -4.95 -15.04 -8.51
N LEU A 118 -4.90 -14.32 -7.38
CA LEU A 118 -5.12 -14.87 -6.02
C LEU A 118 -6.61 -14.98 -5.64
N THR A 119 -7.55 -14.83 -6.58
CA THR A 119 -8.99 -14.69 -6.30
C THR A 119 -9.57 -15.80 -5.43
N HIS A 120 -9.21 -17.07 -5.67
CA HIS A 120 -9.67 -18.20 -4.85
C HIS A 120 -9.11 -18.14 -3.43
N HIS A 121 -7.81 -17.86 -3.27
CA HIS A 121 -7.20 -17.75 -1.95
C HIS A 121 -7.83 -16.61 -1.13
N LEU A 122 -8.02 -15.45 -1.77
CA LEU A 122 -8.67 -14.29 -1.15
C LEU A 122 -10.10 -14.58 -0.70
N GLY A 123 -10.90 -15.28 -1.52
CA GLY A 123 -12.27 -15.66 -1.16
C GLY A 123 -12.38 -16.71 -0.05
N HIS A 124 -11.37 -17.56 0.16
CA HIS A 124 -11.41 -18.65 1.15
C HIS A 124 -10.71 -18.32 2.48
N HIS A 125 -9.63 -17.52 2.44
CA HIS A 125 -8.72 -17.31 3.57
C HIS A 125 -8.75 -15.88 4.15
N HIS A 126 -9.51 -14.95 3.56
CA HIS A 126 -9.57 -13.55 3.99
C HIS A 126 -11.02 -13.05 4.06
N LEU A 127 -11.27 -12.02 4.86
CA LEU A 127 -12.63 -11.46 4.98
C LEU A 127 -12.90 -10.46 3.85
N PRO A 128 -14.13 -10.38 3.31
CA PRO A 128 -14.49 -9.33 2.36
C PRO A 128 -14.56 -7.97 3.08
N LYS A 129 -14.09 -6.91 2.43
CA LYS A 129 -14.15 -5.53 2.95
C LYS A 129 -15.29 -4.75 2.30
N GLN A 130 -16.17 -4.19 3.13
CA GLN A 130 -17.34 -3.40 2.73
C GLN A 130 -17.09 -1.88 2.77
N GLY A 131 -15.91 -1.48 2.29
CA GLY A 131 -15.47 -0.08 2.22
C GLY A 131 -14.88 0.46 3.54
N LEU A 132 -14.97 1.78 3.70
CA LEU A 132 -14.50 2.52 4.88
C LEU A 132 -15.72 2.97 5.71
N ARG A 133 -15.59 2.96 7.04
CA ARG A 133 -16.53 3.59 7.97
C ARG A 133 -15.76 4.42 9.00
N LEU A 134 -16.20 5.64 9.26
CA LEU A 134 -15.57 6.60 10.16
C LEU A 134 -16.58 7.03 11.22
N TRP A 135 -16.11 7.11 12.46
CA TRP A 135 -16.89 7.39 13.65
C TRP A 135 -16.31 8.59 14.40
N PHE A 136 -17.21 9.46 14.89
CA PHE A 136 -16.83 10.70 15.57
C PHE A 136 -17.73 10.92 16.77
N SER A 137 -17.17 11.46 17.85
CA SER A 137 -17.90 11.94 19.02
C SER A 137 -17.63 13.42 19.27
N GLN A 138 -18.58 14.11 19.89
CA GLN A 138 -18.44 15.46 20.43
C GLN A 138 -17.78 15.44 21.82
N HIS A 139 -18.03 14.41 22.63
CA HIS A 139 -17.39 14.22 23.95
C HIS A 139 -17.36 12.73 24.37
N PRO A 140 -16.44 12.32 25.28
CA PRO A 140 -16.26 10.91 25.70
C PRO A 140 -17.48 10.22 26.32
N GLU A 141 -18.37 11.01 26.93
CA GLU A 141 -19.57 10.53 27.63
C GLU A 141 -20.84 10.55 26.74
N GLN A 142 -20.68 10.77 25.44
CA GLN A 142 -21.79 10.76 24.48
C GLN A 142 -22.33 9.34 24.31
N SER A 143 -23.63 9.17 24.06
CA SER A 143 -24.15 7.84 23.71
C SER A 143 -23.58 7.38 22.37
N PHE A 144 -23.29 6.08 22.28
CA PHE A 144 -22.74 5.46 21.08
C PHE A 144 -23.62 5.69 19.83
N ASP A 145 -24.94 5.58 19.97
CA ASP A 145 -25.90 5.75 18.88
C ASP A 145 -26.13 7.21 18.45
N ASP A 146 -25.66 8.18 19.25
CA ASP A 146 -25.63 9.61 18.87
C ASP A 146 -24.31 10.02 18.19
N CYS A 147 -23.28 9.17 18.24
CA CYS A 147 -22.02 9.42 17.53
C CYS A 147 -22.25 9.54 16.01
N VAL A 148 -21.49 10.41 15.35
CA VAL A 148 -21.61 10.61 13.90
C VAL A 148 -20.98 9.45 13.16
N GLU A 149 -21.72 8.95 12.17
CA GLU A 149 -21.35 7.81 11.34
C GLU A 149 -21.22 8.22 9.87
N LEU A 150 -20.03 8.03 9.28
CA LEU A 150 -19.82 8.17 7.83
C LEU A 150 -19.46 6.80 7.25
N GLY A 151 -20.17 6.33 6.22
CA GLY A 151 -19.82 5.04 5.62
C GLY A 151 -20.76 4.58 4.51
N ALA A 152 -20.49 3.40 3.96
CA ALA A 152 -21.35 2.81 2.96
C ALA A 152 -22.71 2.38 3.56
N ARG A 153 -23.80 2.59 2.81
CA ARG A 153 -25.13 2.05 3.11
C ARG A 153 -25.28 0.60 2.66
N TYR A 154 -24.68 0.24 1.52
CA TYR A 154 -24.76 -1.07 0.89
C TYR A 154 -23.35 -1.66 0.74
N GLY A 155 -23.28 -2.95 0.39
CA GLY A 155 -22.00 -3.62 0.12
C GLY A 155 -21.21 -2.95 -1.01
N ALA A 156 -19.89 -3.13 -0.96
CA ALA A 156 -18.97 -2.62 -1.96
C ALA A 156 -19.26 -3.22 -3.35
N ARG A 157 -19.17 -2.41 -4.40
CA ARG A 157 -19.42 -2.86 -5.80
C ARG A 157 -18.19 -3.42 -6.49
N LEU A 158 -17.02 -3.28 -5.87
CA LEU A 158 -15.75 -3.87 -6.27
C LEU A 158 -15.19 -4.63 -5.08
N ALA A 159 -14.40 -5.68 -5.35
CA ALA A 159 -13.80 -6.49 -4.30
C ALA A 159 -12.79 -5.69 -3.48
N GLY A 160 -12.86 -5.85 -2.17
CA GLY A 160 -11.86 -5.47 -1.19
C GLY A 160 -11.77 -6.56 -0.13
N PHE A 161 -10.67 -6.60 0.62
CA PHE A 161 -10.41 -7.64 1.61
C PHE A 161 -9.81 -7.05 2.90
N GLN A 162 -10.11 -7.69 4.04
CA GLN A 162 -9.30 -7.60 5.24
C GLN A 162 -8.42 -8.87 5.27
N VAL A 163 -7.11 -8.70 5.09
CA VAL A 163 -6.14 -9.78 4.90
C VAL A 163 -5.27 -9.99 6.13
N ASP A 164 -5.19 -11.22 6.63
CA ASP A 164 -4.09 -11.62 7.51
C ASP A 164 -2.79 -11.68 6.68
N ARG A 165 -1.79 -10.90 7.09
CA ARG A 165 -0.54 -10.74 6.33
C ARG A 165 0.37 -11.94 6.37
N ALA A 166 0.36 -12.74 7.44
CA ALA A 166 1.14 -13.97 7.51
C ALA A 166 0.61 -14.99 6.49
N THR A 167 -0.72 -15.13 6.42
CA THR A 167 -1.44 -16.00 5.50
C THR A 167 -1.21 -15.57 4.04
N LEU A 168 -1.41 -14.29 3.73
CA LEU A 168 -1.26 -13.75 2.37
C LEU A 168 0.20 -13.79 1.87
N ASP A 169 1.15 -13.33 2.67
CA ASP A 169 2.57 -13.28 2.28
C ASP A 169 3.10 -14.72 2.07
N THR A 170 2.69 -15.67 2.91
CA THR A 170 3.08 -17.09 2.77
C THR A 170 2.56 -17.67 1.46
N HIS A 171 1.27 -17.56 1.20
CA HIS A 171 0.69 -18.08 -0.03
C HIS A 171 1.30 -17.47 -1.29
N LEU A 172 1.52 -16.14 -1.31
CA LEU A 172 2.12 -15.48 -2.47
C LEU A 172 3.59 -15.89 -2.70
N LEU A 173 4.35 -16.13 -1.62
CA LEU A 173 5.70 -16.68 -1.72
C LEU A 173 5.69 -18.12 -2.25
N GLU A 174 4.77 -18.96 -1.79
CA GLU A 174 4.58 -20.31 -2.34
C GLU A 174 4.24 -20.29 -3.82
N GLU A 175 3.37 -19.39 -4.29
CA GLU A 175 3.04 -19.25 -5.72
C GLU A 175 4.28 -18.82 -6.54
N ALA A 176 5.14 -17.96 -5.99
CA ALA A 176 6.41 -17.61 -6.64
C ALA A 176 7.36 -18.82 -6.74
N VAL A 177 7.45 -19.65 -5.70
CA VAL A 177 8.25 -20.90 -5.72
C VAL A 177 7.66 -21.93 -6.70
N LYS A 178 6.34 -22.13 -6.71
CA LYS A 178 5.63 -22.99 -7.68
C LYS A 178 5.85 -22.53 -9.12
N ALA A 179 5.99 -21.23 -9.36
CA ALA A 179 6.35 -20.65 -10.65
C ALA A 179 7.83 -20.82 -11.04
N GLY A 180 8.65 -21.46 -10.19
CA GLY A 180 10.06 -21.76 -10.46
C GLY A 180 11.05 -20.66 -10.02
N CYS A 181 10.73 -19.91 -8.96
CA CYS A 181 11.73 -19.16 -8.20
C CYS A 181 12.45 -20.07 -7.21
N GLU A 182 13.75 -19.84 -7.02
CA GLU A 182 14.49 -20.40 -5.89
C GLU A 182 14.28 -19.54 -4.63
N LEU A 183 14.31 -20.18 -3.47
CA LEU A 183 14.06 -19.54 -2.18
C LEU A 183 15.11 -19.98 -1.16
N ILE A 184 15.82 -19.00 -0.58
CA ILE A 184 16.69 -19.22 0.58
C ILE A 184 16.06 -18.51 1.78
N ARG A 185 15.60 -19.31 2.75
CA ARG A 185 15.15 -18.83 4.07
C ARG A 185 15.41 -19.89 5.17
N PRO A 186 15.58 -19.48 6.44
CA PRO A 186 15.87 -18.12 6.88
C PRO A 186 17.30 -17.70 6.49
N ALA A 187 17.47 -16.55 5.85
CA ALA A 187 18.77 -15.99 5.47
C ALA A 187 18.84 -14.47 5.67
N LYS A 188 19.85 -14.03 6.41
CA LYS A 188 20.07 -12.61 6.72
C LYS A 188 21.13 -12.03 5.80
N VAL A 189 20.79 -11.02 5.01
CA VAL A 189 21.78 -10.27 4.23
C VAL A 189 22.74 -9.54 5.19
N THR A 190 24.04 -9.84 5.07
CA THR A 190 25.14 -9.28 5.88
C THR A 190 25.91 -8.20 5.12
N SER A 191 26.05 -8.35 3.80
CA SER A 191 26.71 -7.39 2.93
C SER A 191 26.01 -7.32 1.57
N LEU A 192 26.13 -6.16 0.92
CA LEU A 192 25.65 -5.92 -0.43
C LEU A 192 26.64 -5.01 -1.14
N GLN A 193 27.05 -5.38 -2.35
CA GLN A 193 27.93 -4.62 -3.23
C GLN A 193 27.18 -4.41 -4.54
N LEU A 194 27.03 -3.14 -4.94
CA LEU A 194 26.28 -2.74 -6.12
C LEU A 194 27.25 -2.10 -7.11
N HIS A 195 27.25 -2.59 -8.34
CA HIS A 195 28.20 -2.21 -9.38
C HIS A 195 27.42 -1.73 -10.60
N ASP A 196 27.55 -0.46 -10.97
CA ASP A 196 26.75 0.14 -12.05
C ASP A 196 27.05 -0.56 -13.39
N GLY A 197 26.04 -1.24 -13.94
CA GLY A 197 26.16 -2.05 -15.16
C GLY A 197 26.98 -3.35 -15.02
N GLY A 198 27.43 -3.68 -13.81
CA GLY A 198 28.19 -4.88 -13.50
C GLY A 198 27.37 -6.00 -12.85
N GLU A 199 28.08 -7.01 -12.37
CA GLU A 199 27.54 -8.05 -11.49
C GLU A 199 27.26 -7.47 -10.09
N GLN A 200 26.08 -7.71 -9.54
CA GLN A 200 25.74 -7.36 -8.16
C GLN A 200 26.08 -8.53 -7.24
N VAL A 201 26.63 -8.23 -6.05
CA VAL A 201 27.07 -9.25 -5.09
C VAL A 201 26.37 -9.06 -3.76
N VAL A 202 25.69 -10.10 -3.27
CA VAL A 202 25.06 -10.10 -1.93
C VAL A 202 25.65 -11.22 -1.09
N THR A 203 25.99 -10.93 0.17
CA THR A 203 26.45 -11.92 1.14
C THR A 203 25.34 -12.15 2.16
N LEU A 204 25.08 -13.43 2.43
CA LEU A 204 24.06 -13.94 3.33
C LEU A 204 24.73 -14.65 4.50
N ASP A 205 24.20 -14.50 5.70
CA ASP A 205 24.26 -15.55 6.72
C ASP A 205 23.09 -16.52 6.47
N PHE A 206 23.42 -17.78 6.20
CA PHE A 206 22.46 -18.87 6.02
C PHE A 206 23.00 -20.14 6.70
N ARG A 207 22.24 -20.67 7.68
CA ARG A 207 22.65 -21.84 8.49
C ARG A 207 24.01 -21.67 9.20
N ASN A 208 24.32 -20.46 9.65
CA ASN A 208 25.60 -20.05 10.25
C ASN A 208 26.80 -20.09 9.27
N GLU A 209 26.55 -20.22 7.97
CA GLU A 209 27.56 -20.11 6.91
C GLU A 209 27.42 -18.77 6.19
N GLN A 210 28.54 -18.11 5.87
CA GLN A 210 28.51 -17.00 4.92
C GLN A 210 28.41 -17.55 3.49
N ARG A 211 27.36 -17.16 2.77
CA ARG A 211 27.17 -17.50 1.35
C ARG A 211 27.16 -16.23 0.52
N THR A 212 27.88 -16.23 -0.59
CA THR A 212 27.95 -15.09 -1.52
C THR A 212 27.22 -15.46 -2.80
N ILE A 213 26.24 -14.65 -3.19
CA ILE A 213 25.44 -14.82 -4.40
C ILE A 213 25.71 -13.67 -5.37
N ARG A 214 25.84 -14.01 -6.66
CA ARG A 214 26.00 -13.09 -7.78
C ARG A 214 24.74 -13.01 -8.62
N ALA A 215 24.31 -11.80 -8.94
CA ALA A 215 23.16 -11.58 -9.80
C ALA A 215 23.35 -10.41 -10.77
N ARG A 216 22.73 -10.48 -11.95
CA ARG A 216 22.66 -9.32 -12.88
C ARG A 216 21.85 -8.17 -12.29
N TRP A 217 20.77 -8.49 -11.58
CA TRP A 217 19.90 -7.51 -10.91
C TRP A 217 19.71 -7.82 -9.43
N MET A 218 19.72 -6.77 -8.60
CA MET A 218 19.32 -6.81 -7.19
C MET A 218 18.01 -6.04 -6.98
N VAL A 219 16.98 -6.68 -6.45
CA VAL A 219 15.71 -6.03 -6.08
C VAL A 219 15.60 -5.92 -4.56
N ASP A 220 15.49 -4.69 -4.06
CA ASP A 220 15.18 -4.40 -2.68
C ASP A 220 13.67 -4.44 -2.44
N ALA A 221 13.21 -5.51 -1.81
CA ALA A 221 11.86 -5.67 -1.27
C ALA A 221 11.88 -5.77 0.27
N SER A 222 12.93 -5.25 0.94
CA SER A 222 13.18 -5.36 2.39
C SER A 222 12.21 -4.56 3.26
N GLY A 223 11.18 -3.96 2.65
CA GLY A 223 10.19 -3.11 3.32
C GLY A 223 10.84 -1.90 3.99
N ARG A 224 10.39 -1.57 5.21
CA ARG A 224 10.86 -0.42 6.01
C ARG A 224 12.38 -0.40 6.29
N ALA A 225 13.07 -1.52 6.11
CA ALA A 225 14.52 -1.55 6.17
C ALA A 225 15.16 -0.69 5.06
N ALA A 226 14.56 -0.67 3.85
CA ALA A 226 14.96 0.13 2.71
C ALA A 226 16.49 0.06 2.45
N MET A 227 17.02 -1.18 2.45
CA MET A 227 18.44 -1.47 2.56
C MET A 227 19.30 -0.76 1.50
N ILE A 228 18.88 -0.76 0.23
CA ILE A 228 19.62 -0.09 -0.85
C ILE A 228 19.49 1.44 -0.72
N ALA A 229 18.29 1.95 -0.45
CA ALA A 229 18.06 3.39 -0.28
C ALA A 229 18.89 3.98 0.86
N ARG A 230 19.06 3.23 1.97
CA ARG A 230 19.95 3.64 3.08
C ARG A 230 21.42 3.51 2.71
N LYS A 231 21.85 2.38 2.14
CA LYS A 231 23.24 2.13 1.74
C LYS A 231 23.77 3.19 0.76
N LEU A 232 22.94 3.60 -0.20
CA LEU A 232 23.31 4.58 -1.23
C LEU A 232 22.98 6.03 -0.85
N GLY A 233 22.50 6.30 0.37
CA GLY A 233 22.20 7.65 0.83
C GLY A 233 21.01 8.32 0.12
N HIS A 234 20.09 7.54 -0.43
CA HIS A 234 18.85 8.02 -1.08
C HIS A 234 17.64 8.09 -0.14
N PHE A 235 17.68 7.46 1.03
CA PHE A 235 16.61 7.53 2.03
C PHE A 235 16.38 8.97 2.53
N ARG A 236 15.12 9.42 2.55
CA ARG A 236 14.68 10.74 3.00
C ARG A 236 13.49 10.60 3.96
N PRO A 237 13.59 11.01 5.24
CA PRO A 237 12.42 11.13 6.11
C PRO A 237 11.51 12.28 5.62
N ASN A 238 10.20 12.15 5.78
CA ASN A 238 9.25 13.21 5.46
C ASN A 238 8.81 13.92 6.75
N LEU A 239 9.62 14.90 7.17
CA LEU A 239 9.43 15.64 8.43
C LEU A 239 8.21 16.59 8.43
N GLU A 240 7.56 16.81 7.28
CA GLU A 240 6.28 17.52 7.20
C GLU A 240 5.09 16.70 7.72
N HIS A 241 5.30 15.41 8.02
CA HIS A 241 4.28 14.48 8.51
C HIS A 241 4.80 13.62 9.67
N PRO A 242 5.05 14.19 10.86
CA PRO A 242 5.66 13.48 11.99
C PRO A 242 4.63 12.59 12.73
N ILE A 243 4.06 11.62 12.00
CA ILE A 243 3.11 10.66 12.56
C ILE A 243 3.79 9.48 13.23
N ASN A 244 3.15 8.99 14.29
CA ASN A 244 3.53 7.82 15.07
C ASN A 244 2.33 6.87 15.11
N ALA A 245 2.59 5.57 15.29
CA ALA A 245 1.56 4.54 15.38
C ALA A 245 1.84 3.58 16.54
N VAL A 246 0.79 3.15 17.24
CA VAL A 246 0.81 2.07 18.24
C VAL A 246 -0.36 1.15 17.94
N TRP A 247 -0.13 -0.16 17.86
CA TRP A 247 -1.17 -1.13 17.53
C TRP A 247 -1.00 -2.45 18.27
N ALA A 248 -2.11 -3.18 18.34
CA ALA A 248 -2.15 -4.54 18.83
C ALA A 248 -3.28 -5.30 18.12
N ARG A 249 -3.30 -6.62 18.29
CA ARG A 249 -4.50 -7.42 17.98
C ARG A 249 -5.25 -7.75 19.26
N PHE A 250 -6.56 -7.80 19.16
CA PHE A 250 -7.46 -7.95 20.29
C PHE A 250 -8.38 -9.16 20.10
N THR A 251 -8.61 -9.88 21.20
CA THR A 251 -9.69 -10.88 21.34
C THR A 251 -10.82 -10.28 22.17
N GLY A 252 -12.02 -10.85 22.09
CA GLY A 252 -13.18 -10.39 22.87
C GLY A 252 -13.75 -9.03 22.47
N VAL A 253 -13.42 -8.53 21.27
CA VAL A 253 -14.08 -7.35 20.69
C VAL A 253 -15.52 -7.73 20.33
N LYS A 254 -16.50 -6.95 20.76
CA LYS A 254 -17.92 -7.23 20.51
C LYS A 254 -18.26 -6.99 19.04
N GLU A 255 -19.06 -7.91 18.47
CA GLU A 255 -19.51 -7.84 17.08
C GLU A 255 -20.32 -6.55 16.81
N TRP A 256 -20.08 -5.93 15.66
CA TRP A 256 -20.92 -4.83 15.20
C TRP A 256 -22.29 -5.32 14.72
N ASP A 257 -23.32 -4.51 14.92
CA ASP A 257 -24.72 -4.86 14.58
C ASP A 257 -25.24 -6.14 15.28
N SER A 258 -24.67 -6.49 16.44
CA SER A 258 -25.06 -7.63 17.29
C SER A 258 -26.54 -7.59 17.70
N TYR A 259 -27.11 -8.73 18.09
CA TYR A 259 -28.53 -8.82 18.48
C TYR A 259 -28.92 -7.80 19.57
N GLU A 260 -28.12 -7.69 20.64
CA GLU A 260 -28.28 -6.70 21.71
C GLU A 260 -28.36 -5.26 21.14
N TRP A 261 -27.44 -4.90 20.24
CA TRP A 261 -27.42 -3.58 19.62
C TRP A 261 -28.59 -3.33 18.67
N ARG A 262 -29.11 -4.38 18.02
CA ARG A 262 -30.28 -4.28 17.14
C ARG A 262 -31.57 -4.07 17.94
N GLU A 263 -31.69 -4.68 19.11
CA GLU A 263 -32.80 -4.45 20.04
C GLU A 263 -32.72 -3.05 20.68
N LYS A 264 -31.52 -2.64 21.12
CA LYS A 264 -31.31 -1.37 21.82
C LYS A 264 -31.33 -0.14 20.90
N PHE A 265 -30.84 -0.28 19.66
CA PHE A 265 -30.69 0.83 18.71
C PHE A 265 -31.27 0.49 17.31
N PRO A 266 -32.57 0.16 17.22
CA PRO A 266 -33.17 -0.38 15.99
C PRO A 266 -33.09 0.58 14.80
N GLU A 267 -33.16 1.90 15.01
CA GLU A 267 -33.02 2.88 13.93
C GLU A 267 -31.62 2.87 13.31
N MET A 268 -30.56 2.89 14.14
CA MET A 268 -29.18 2.81 13.67
C MET A 268 -28.91 1.48 12.96
N ALA A 269 -29.37 0.36 13.54
CA ALA A 269 -29.23 -0.96 12.98
C ALA A 269 -29.92 -1.09 11.60
N ASN A 270 -31.10 -0.49 11.43
CA ASN A 270 -31.87 -0.54 10.19
C ASN A 270 -31.47 0.51 9.14
N ALA A 271 -30.68 1.53 9.50
CA ALA A 271 -30.20 2.55 8.58
C ALA A 271 -29.13 2.04 7.59
N CYS A 272 -28.37 1.01 7.98
CA CYS A 272 -27.38 0.34 7.13
C CYS A 272 -27.93 -0.98 6.56
N ARG A 273 -27.48 -1.35 5.35
CA ARG A 273 -27.88 -2.56 4.60
C ARG A 273 -26.70 -3.48 4.29
N THR A 274 -25.56 -3.22 4.92
CA THR A 274 -24.36 -4.07 4.93
C THR A 274 -23.85 -4.13 6.36
N SER A 275 -23.16 -5.21 6.73
CA SER A 275 -22.57 -5.31 8.07
C SER A 275 -21.54 -4.20 8.29
N ARG A 276 -21.61 -3.54 9.45
CA ARG A 276 -20.60 -2.56 9.86
C ARG A 276 -19.26 -3.22 10.18
N GLU A 277 -19.27 -4.46 10.68
CA GLU A 277 -18.09 -5.28 11.00
C GLU A 277 -17.09 -5.29 9.84
N TRP A 278 -17.60 -5.63 8.65
CA TRP A 278 -16.77 -5.86 7.47
C TRP A 278 -16.26 -4.57 6.81
N ALA A 279 -16.61 -3.39 7.29
CA ALA A 279 -15.92 -2.16 6.89
C ALA A 279 -14.56 -2.07 7.58
N THR A 280 -13.58 -1.38 6.98
CA THR A 280 -12.46 -0.86 7.78
C THR A 280 -13.04 0.28 8.63
N ASN A 281 -13.15 0.06 9.93
CA ASN A 281 -13.73 1.02 10.87
C ASN A 281 -12.63 1.96 11.39
N HIS A 282 -12.98 3.23 11.60
CA HIS A 282 -12.06 4.27 12.05
C HIS A 282 -12.70 5.06 13.18
N LEU A 283 -12.02 5.18 14.33
CA LEU A 283 -12.37 6.16 15.36
C LEU A 283 -11.59 7.44 15.06
N MET A 284 -12.25 8.59 14.98
CA MET A 284 -11.65 9.83 14.50
C MET A 284 -11.60 10.90 15.61
N GLY A 285 -10.46 11.59 15.73
CA GLY A 285 -10.30 12.69 16.66
C GLY A 285 -9.39 13.79 16.15
N TYR A 286 -9.21 14.84 16.95
CA TYR A 286 -8.32 15.94 16.58
C TYR A 286 -6.86 15.52 16.80
N GLY A 287 -6.08 15.46 15.72
CA GLY A 287 -4.68 15.03 15.75
C GLY A 287 -4.43 13.52 15.77
N TRP A 288 -5.47 12.68 15.76
CA TRP A 288 -5.35 11.23 15.80
C TRP A 288 -6.54 10.52 15.14
N TRP A 289 -6.32 9.26 14.77
CA TRP A 289 -7.39 8.31 14.44
C TRP A 289 -6.96 6.89 14.84
N CYS A 290 -7.92 6.00 15.06
CA CYS A 290 -7.65 4.58 15.27
C CYS A 290 -8.25 3.74 14.13
N TRP A 291 -7.52 2.75 13.60
CA TRP A 291 -8.11 1.72 12.76
C TRP A 291 -8.72 0.59 13.60
N ILE A 292 -9.71 -0.08 13.04
CA ILE A 292 -10.33 -1.31 13.55
C ILE A 292 -10.58 -2.20 12.33
N ILE A 293 -9.91 -3.35 12.26
CA ILE A 293 -9.91 -4.29 11.14
C ILE A 293 -10.14 -5.71 11.70
N PRO A 294 -11.31 -6.33 11.47
CA PRO A 294 -11.50 -7.73 11.81
C PRO A 294 -10.69 -8.63 10.87
N LEU A 295 -10.16 -9.72 11.41
CA LEU A 295 -9.41 -10.75 10.69
C LEU A 295 -10.14 -12.09 10.74
N ARG A 296 -9.86 -12.96 9.76
CA ARG A 296 -10.39 -14.32 9.76
C ARG A 296 -9.84 -15.08 10.96
N GLY A 297 -10.73 -15.56 11.82
CA GLY A 297 -10.39 -16.19 13.10
C GLY A 297 -10.99 -15.48 14.32
N GLY A 298 -11.46 -14.25 14.18
CA GLY A 298 -12.13 -13.49 15.25
C GLY A 298 -11.26 -12.41 15.91
N ASP A 299 -9.95 -12.44 15.68
CA ASP A 299 -9.05 -11.36 16.11
C ASP A 299 -9.37 -10.05 15.40
N VAL A 300 -9.23 -8.94 16.12
CA VAL A 300 -9.37 -7.59 15.57
C VAL A 300 -8.05 -6.83 15.69
N SER A 301 -7.47 -6.45 14.55
CA SER A 301 -6.34 -5.52 14.49
C SER A 301 -6.84 -4.11 14.76
N ALA A 302 -6.30 -3.46 15.79
CA ALA A 302 -6.61 -2.09 16.14
C ALA A 302 -5.36 -1.30 16.50
N GLY A 303 -5.29 -0.05 16.05
CA GLY A 303 -4.13 0.79 16.27
C GLY A 303 -4.42 2.26 16.11
N ILE A 304 -3.82 3.08 16.97
CA ILE A 304 -3.84 4.55 16.88
C ILE A 304 -2.72 5.01 15.94
N VAL A 305 -3.02 6.03 15.13
CA VAL A 305 -2.03 6.84 14.43
C VAL A 305 -2.27 8.31 14.78
N TYR A 306 -1.20 9.03 15.12
CA TYR A 306 -1.29 10.41 15.60
C TYR A 306 -0.13 11.29 15.15
N ASP A 307 -0.40 12.58 14.96
CA ASP A 307 0.55 13.61 14.55
C ASP A 307 1.11 14.34 15.78
N SER A 308 2.42 14.16 16.04
CA SER A 308 3.06 14.71 17.26
C SER A 308 3.23 16.24 17.24
N ARG A 309 2.66 16.95 16.25
CA ARG A 309 2.52 18.42 16.28
C ARG A 309 1.29 18.87 17.07
N ILE A 310 0.33 17.98 17.29
CA ILE A 310 -1.00 18.31 17.84
C ILE A 310 -1.60 17.27 18.81
N PHE A 311 -1.07 16.06 18.88
CA PHE A 311 -1.52 15.04 19.84
C PHE A 311 -0.37 14.18 20.36
N ASP A 312 -0.42 13.84 21.65
CA ASP A 312 0.42 12.84 22.28
C ASP A 312 -0.46 11.74 22.88
N LEU A 313 -0.14 10.47 22.60
CA LEU A 313 -0.83 9.33 23.22
C LEU A 313 -0.60 9.36 24.74
N PRO A 314 -1.67 9.42 25.58
CA PRO A 314 -1.53 9.50 27.04
C PRO A 314 -0.62 8.43 27.65
N ALA A 315 0.03 8.76 28.75
CA ALA A 315 0.93 7.84 29.46
C ALA A 315 0.17 6.67 30.11
N GLY A 316 0.88 5.56 30.35
CA GLY A 316 0.34 4.35 30.96
C GLY A 316 1.43 3.28 31.07
N ALA A 317 1.19 2.23 31.87
CA ALA A 317 2.20 1.24 32.23
C ALA A 317 2.79 0.46 31.05
N THR A 318 1.97 0.15 30.03
CA THR A 318 2.38 -0.58 28.82
C THR A 318 1.80 0.06 27.57
N LEU A 319 2.38 -0.20 26.40
CA LEU A 319 1.80 0.24 25.11
C LEU A 319 0.39 -0.33 24.88
N ALA A 320 0.16 -1.59 25.27
CA ALA A 320 -1.15 -2.24 25.20
C ALA A 320 -2.20 -1.48 26.01
N GLN A 321 -1.88 -1.14 27.27
CA GLN A 321 -2.79 -0.40 28.13
C GLN A 321 -3.06 1.02 27.61
N ARG A 322 -2.03 1.71 27.10
CA ARG A 322 -2.18 3.05 26.51
C ARG A 322 -3.10 3.04 25.28
N LEU A 323 -2.94 2.04 24.41
CA LEU A 323 -3.78 1.84 23.24
C LEU A 323 -5.23 1.50 23.64
N HIS A 324 -5.43 0.51 24.51
CA HIS A 324 -6.75 0.09 24.98
C HIS A 324 -7.51 1.23 25.68
N ASN A 325 -6.86 1.91 26.64
CA ASN A 325 -7.42 3.08 27.32
C ASN A 325 -7.85 4.17 26.31
N HIS A 326 -7.07 4.38 25.24
CA HIS A 326 -7.42 5.34 24.22
C HIS A 326 -8.60 4.88 23.34
N LEU A 327 -8.63 3.61 22.92
CA LEU A 327 -9.78 3.04 22.20
C LEU A 327 -11.08 3.21 23.00
N ILE A 328 -11.09 2.85 24.29
CA ILE A 328 -12.29 2.95 25.14
C ILE A 328 -12.62 4.40 25.59
N SER A 329 -11.78 5.38 25.26
CA SER A 329 -12.07 6.80 25.50
C SER A 329 -13.08 7.39 24.50
N HIS A 330 -13.20 6.78 23.32
CA HIS A 330 -14.23 7.12 22.34
C HIS A 330 -15.50 6.26 22.60
N PRO A 331 -16.73 6.80 22.61
CA PRO A 331 -17.94 6.06 22.96
C PRO A 331 -18.14 4.75 22.18
N VAL A 332 -17.93 4.80 20.86
CA VAL A 332 -17.96 3.63 19.96
C VAL A 332 -16.92 2.58 20.36
N GLY A 333 -15.70 3.00 20.68
CA GLY A 333 -14.64 2.10 21.10
C GLY A 333 -14.90 1.51 22.49
N ARG A 334 -15.47 2.29 23.42
CA ARG A 334 -15.95 1.82 24.73
C ARG A 334 -16.97 0.69 24.59
N ALA A 335 -17.88 0.80 23.62
CA ALA A 335 -18.95 -0.16 23.38
C ALA A 335 -18.47 -1.52 22.84
N ILE A 336 -17.36 -1.55 22.08
CA ILE A 336 -16.84 -2.79 21.44
C ILE A 336 -15.55 -3.34 22.08
N PHE A 337 -14.68 -2.48 22.61
CA PHE A 337 -13.41 -2.87 23.24
C PHE A 337 -13.48 -2.94 24.78
N GLY A 338 -14.63 -2.64 25.41
CA GLY A 338 -14.74 -2.54 26.87
C GLY A 338 -14.28 -3.80 27.64
N GLU A 339 -14.52 -4.99 27.07
CA GLU A 339 -14.09 -6.29 27.62
C GLU A 339 -12.94 -6.93 26.81
N ALA A 340 -12.50 -6.27 25.73
CA ALA A 340 -11.52 -6.82 24.80
C ALA A 340 -10.11 -6.79 25.39
N GLN A 341 -9.32 -7.82 25.09
CA GLN A 341 -7.97 -7.99 25.61
C GLN A 341 -6.96 -7.97 24.46
N ALA A 342 -5.87 -7.22 24.61
CA ALA A 342 -4.76 -7.26 23.68
C ALA A 342 -4.05 -8.62 23.77
N ILE A 343 -3.75 -9.23 22.62
CA ILE A 343 -3.03 -10.50 22.54
C ILE A 343 -1.59 -10.28 23.06
N GLU A 344 -1.17 -11.13 24.00
CA GLU A 344 0.17 -11.05 24.59
C GLU A 344 1.25 -11.23 23.50
N GLY A 345 2.24 -10.33 23.49
CA GLY A 345 3.31 -10.30 22.49
C GLY A 345 2.95 -9.66 21.14
N ASP A 346 1.68 -9.49 20.78
CA ASP A 346 1.22 -8.84 19.54
C ASP A 346 0.90 -7.36 19.79
N VAL A 347 1.91 -6.61 20.24
CA VAL A 347 1.81 -5.18 20.58
C VAL A 347 3.06 -4.46 20.08
N HIS A 348 2.87 -3.46 19.24
CA HIS A 348 3.97 -2.84 18.49
C HIS A 348 3.79 -1.33 18.35
N ALA A 349 4.89 -0.64 18.02
CA ALA A 349 4.88 0.79 17.75
C ALA A 349 5.88 1.17 16.65
N PHE A 350 5.57 2.24 15.92
CA PHE A 350 6.48 2.92 15.02
C PHE A 350 6.44 4.42 15.28
N SER A 351 7.61 5.05 15.36
CA SER A 351 7.76 6.51 15.37
C SER A 351 8.24 7.02 14.01
N ALA A 352 7.95 8.29 13.71
CA ALA A 352 8.36 8.98 12.48
C ALA A 352 8.15 8.12 11.21
N LEU A 353 6.93 7.58 11.04
CA LEU A 353 6.63 6.60 9.99
C LEU A 353 6.96 7.05 8.55
N PRO A 354 6.77 8.31 8.11
CA PRO A 354 6.80 8.63 6.69
C PRO A 354 8.19 8.91 6.16
N TYR A 355 8.53 8.28 5.04
CA TYR A 355 9.81 8.41 4.34
C TYR A 355 9.66 8.06 2.86
N TRP A 356 10.68 8.37 2.07
CA TRP A 356 10.77 8.00 0.66
C TRP A 356 12.24 7.85 0.24
N SER A 357 12.47 7.26 -0.93
CA SER A 357 13.78 7.20 -1.57
C SER A 357 13.85 8.19 -2.74
N GLU A 358 14.91 9.01 -2.76
CA GLU A 358 15.18 9.98 -3.83
C GLU A 358 15.44 9.30 -5.18
N LYS A 359 16.06 8.12 -5.15
CA LYS A 359 16.32 7.26 -6.30
C LYS A 359 15.82 5.85 -5.98
N VAL A 360 15.12 5.21 -6.92
CA VAL A 360 14.46 3.90 -6.73
C VAL A 360 14.98 2.81 -7.67
N CYS A 361 15.84 3.14 -8.62
CA CYS A 361 16.61 2.15 -9.39
C CYS A 361 17.94 2.70 -9.91
N GLY A 362 18.85 1.81 -10.29
CA GLY A 362 20.09 2.08 -11.01
C GLY A 362 20.39 0.97 -12.02
N ASN A 363 21.54 1.02 -12.69
CA ASN A 363 21.92 -0.02 -13.64
C ASN A 363 22.37 -1.28 -12.88
N GLY A 364 21.45 -2.24 -12.73
CA GLY A 364 21.66 -3.46 -11.93
C GLY A 364 20.91 -3.50 -10.60
N TRP A 365 20.16 -2.47 -10.19
CA TRP A 365 19.32 -2.55 -8.98
C TRP A 365 17.99 -1.80 -9.06
N ALA A 366 17.01 -2.23 -8.26
CA ALA A 366 15.69 -1.61 -8.14
C ALA A 366 15.13 -1.75 -6.71
N ALA A 367 14.20 -0.89 -6.32
CA ALA A 367 13.45 -1.00 -5.06
C ALA A 367 11.93 -1.09 -5.33
N VAL A 368 11.22 -1.86 -4.50
CA VAL A 368 9.76 -2.10 -4.58
C VAL A 368 9.06 -1.99 -3.22
N GLY A 369 7.77 -1.66 -3.23
CA GLY A 369 6.94 -1.51 -2.05
C GLY A 369 7.51 -0.54 -1.02
N ASP A 370 7.36 -0.87 0.27
CA ASP A 370 7.84 -0.04 1.39
C ASP A 370 9.37 0.23 1.37
N ALA A 371 10.18 -0.51 0.60
CA ALA A 371 11.60 -0.16 0.41
C ALA A 371 11.79 1.13 -0.41
N THR A 372 10.77 1.53 -1.19
CA THR A 372 10.74 2.83 -1.89
C THR A 372 10.28 3.98 -0.99
N GLY A 373 9.33 3.74 -0.09
CA GLY A 373 8.73 4.79 0.74
C GLY A 373 7.41 4.39 1.41
N PHE A 374 7.00 5.16 2.41
CA PHE A 374 5.74 5.06 3.15
C PHE A 374 5.18 6.46 3.44
N ILE A 375 3.85 6.61 3.42
CA ILE A 375 3.18 7.91 3.68
C ILE A 375 2.33 7.87 4.95
N ASP A 376 1.23 7.12 4.95
CA ASP A 376 0.22 7.10 6.01
C ASP A 376 -0.65 5.84 5.80
N PRO A 377 -1.11 5.13 6.84
CA PRO A 377 -2.00 3.98 6.66
C PRO A 377 -3.49 4.37 6.44
N LEU A 378 -3.88 5.63 6.65
CA LEU A 378 -5.24 6.12 6.36
C LEU A 378 -5.55 5.99 4.87
N TYR A 379 -6.75 5.51 4.53
CA TYR A 379 -7.14 5.08 3.18
C TYR A 379 -6.32 3.91 2.60
N SER A 380 -5.40 3.31 3.37
CA SER A 380 -4.64 2.09 3.01
C SER A 380 -3.84 2.13 1.69
N PRO A 381 -3.08 3.22 1.38
CA PRO A 381 -2.34 3.34 0.12
C PRO A 381 -1.14 2.38 -0.02
N GLY A 382 -0.69 1.72 1.06
CA GLY A 382 0.54 0.93 1.09
C GLY A 382 0.54 -0.21 0.07
N LEU A 383 -0.52 -1.01 0.03
CA LEU A 383 -0.64 -2.11 -0.96
C LEU A 383 -0.83 -1.59 -2.38
N ASP A 384 -1.36 -0.38 -2.59
CA ASP A 384 -1.42 0.26 -3.91
C ASP A 384 -0.01 0.62 -4.40
N PHE A 385 0.80 1.27 -3.54
CA PHE A 385 2.21 1.52 -3.83
C PHE A 385 2.98 0.22 -4.10
N CYS A 386 2.76 -0.83 -3.31
CA CYS A 386 3.35 -2.15 -3.53
C CYS A 386 2.94 -2.72 -4.90
N SER A 387 1.67 -2.59 -5.29
CA SER A 387 1.15 -3.07 -6.58
C SER A 387 1.82 -2.37 -7.76
N PHE A 388 1.83 -1.04 -7.78
CA PHE A 388 2.45 -0.25 -8.84
C PHE A 388 3.96 -0.49 -8.97
N THR A 389 4.69 -0.42 -7.86
CA THR A 389 6.17 -0.55 -7.88
C THR A 389 6.62 -1.96 -8.26
N SER A 390 6.00 -3.01 -7.70
CA SER A 390 6.32 -4.40 -8.04
C SER A 390 6.03 -4.70 -9.52
N TYR A 391 4.90 -4.21 -10.05
CA TYR A 391 4.54 -4.41 -11.45
C TYR A 391 5.52 -3.70 -12.38
N TYR A 392 5.83 -2.44 -12.10
CA TYR A 392 6.74 -1.63 -12.90
C TYR A 392 8.13 -2.27 -12.99
N VAL A 393 8.66 -2.72 -11.83
CA VAL A 393 9.98 -3.37 -11.75
C VAL A 393 9.98 -4.72 -12.47
N ALA A 394 9.00 -5.61 -12.23
CA ALA A 394 8.93 -6.89 -12.95
C ALA A 394 8.83 -6.70 -14.48
N ASN A 395 8.11 -5.65 -14.92
CA ASN A 395 7.99 -5.30 -16.33
C ASN A 395 9.33 -4.89 -16.95
N PHE A 396 10.05 -3.90 -16.40
CA PHE A 396 11.35 -3.52 -16.98
C PHE A 396 12.42 -4.60 -16.82
N LEU A 397 12.38 -5.41 -15.76
CA LEU A 397 13.28 -6.55 -15.61
C LEU A 397 13.08 -7.55 -16.75
N SER A 398 11.83 -7.92 -17.07
CA SER A 398 11.57 -8.84 -18.19
C SER A 398 12.11 -8.32 -19.53
N ARG A 399 11.98 -7.02 -19.81
CA ARG A 399 12.56 -6.36 -21.00
C ARG A 399 14.10 -6.34 -20.97
N SER A 400 14.70 -6.10 -19.80
CA SER A 400 16.16 -6.17 -19.61
C SER A 400 16.73 -7.56 -19.85
N LEU A 401 16.02 -8.61 -19.40
CA LEU A 401 16.37 -10.00 -19.63
C LEU A 401 16.18 -10.42 -21.10
N ALA A 402 15.20 -9.84 -21.81
CA ALA A 402 15.04 -9.97 -23.25
C ALA A 402 16.11 -9.21 -24.08
N GLY A 403 17.03 -8.48 -23.44
CA GLY A 403 18.10 -7.74 -24.10
C GLY A 403 17.71 -6.35 -24.62
N GLU A 404 16.52 -5.85 -24.28
CA GLU A 404 16.07 -4.52 -24.67
C GLU A 404 16.84 -3.40 -23.94
N ASN A 405 16.98 -2.26 -24.60
CA ASN A 405 17.40 -1.03 -23.93
C ASN A 405 16.27 -0.53 -23.02
N ILE A 406 16.52 -0.49 -21.70
CA ILE A 406 15.55 -0.07 -20.68
C ILE A 406 15.88 1.29 -20.05
N SER A 407 16.85 2.06 -20.55
CA SER A 407 17.28 3.31 -19.90
C SER A 407 16.11 4.27 -19.66
N ALA A 408 15.24 4.44 -20.66
CA ALA A 408 14.04 5.28 -20.53
C ALA A 408 13.04 4.80 -19.45
N LEU A 409 13.03 3.51 -19.11
CA LEU A 409 12.21 2.97 -18.01
C LEU A 409 12.84 3.26 -16.65
N LEU A 410 14.17 3.15 -16.53
CA LEU A 410 14.90 3.52 -15.32
C LEU A 410 14.79 5.02 -15.05
N ASP A 411 14.91 5.85 -16.10
CA ASP A 411 14.75 7.31 -16.02
C ASP A 411 13.32 7.70 -15.65
N TYR A 412 12.30 7.05 -16.25
CA TYR A 412 10.91 7.25 -15.87
C TYR A 412 10.68 6.88 -14.40
N TYR A 413 11.16 5.73 -13.93
CA TYR A 413 10.91 5.27 -12.56
C TYR A 413 11.53 6.23 -11.53
N ASN A 414 12.80 6.60 -11.74
CA ASN A 414 13.49 7.57 -10.89
C ASN A 414 12.89 8.97 -10.95
N THR A 415 12.35 9.41 -12.09
CA THR A 415 11.75 10.76 -12.22
C THR A 415 10.32 10.81 -11.68
N GLN A 416 9.50 9.81 -11.99
CA GLN A 416 8.08 9.80 -11.68
C GLN A 416 7.79 9.29 -10.26
N TYR A 417 8.63 8.43 -9.65
CA TYR A 417 8.39 7.98 -8.27
C TYR A 417 8.39 9.13 -7.24
N PRO A 418 9.41 10.03 -7.19
CA PRO A 418 9.39 11.20 -6.30
C PRO A 418 8.17 12.10 -6.53
N VAL A 419 7.79 12.30 -7.79
CA VAL A 419 6.60 13.07 -8.18
C VAL A 419 5.31 12.41 -7.66
N THR A 420 5.23 11.09 -7.75
CA THR A 420 4.12 10.27 -7.27
C THR A 420 3.99 10.39 -5.76
N TYR A 421 5.06 10.10 -5.01
CA TYR A 421 5.10 10.21 -3.55
C TYR A 421 4.72 11.62 -3.09
N ARG A 422 5.40 12.65 -3.62
CA ARG A 422 5.20 14.04 -3.20
C ARG A 422 3.78 14.51 -3.48
N ARG A 423 3.22 14.24 -4.67
CA ARG A 423 1.84 14.65 -5.00
C ARG A 423 0.81 13.89 -4.18
N TRP A 424 1.00 12.61 -3.91
CA TRP A 424 0.09 11.84 -3.07
C TRP A 424 0.07 12.39 -1.64
N PHE A 425 1.24 12.64 -1.06
CA PHE A 425 1.40 13.29 0.25
C PHE A 425 0.79 14.69 0.29
N GLU A 426 1.24 15.60 -0.58
CA GLU A 426 0.81 17.02 -0.65
C GLU A 426 -0.63 17.21 -1.13
N SER A 427 -1.33 16.15 -1.54
CA SER A 427 -2.75 16.19 -1.91
C SER A 427 -3.60 15.65 -0.78
N LEU A 428 -3.32 14.44 -0.28
CA LEU A 428 -4.21 13.75 0.65
C LEU A 428 -3.82 13.92 2.12
N TYR A 429 -2.55 13.82 2.50
CA TYR A 429 -2.17 13.61 3.90
C TYR A 429 -1.61 14.86 4.61
N GLN A 430 -0.89 15.74 3.90
CA GLN A 430 -0.25 16.92 4.48
C GLN A 430 -1.26 17.79 5.26
N ASP A 431 -1.07 17.88 6.58
CA ASP A 431 -1.95 18.58 7.53
C ASP A 431 -3.40 18.02 7.66
N LYS A 432 -3.72 16.83 7.15
CA LYS A 432 -5.06 16.22 7.31
C LYS A 432 -5.44 16.01 8.78
N TYR A 433 -4.47 15.76 9.65
CA TYR A 433 -4.67 15.53 11.09
C TYR A 433 -5.26 16.76 11.83
N PHE A 434 -5.09 17.97 11.28
CA PHE A 434 -5.73 19.19 11.81
C PHE A 434 -7.25 19.25 11.58
N TYR A 435 -7.82 18.45 10.67
CA TYR A 435 -9.28 18.46 10.41
C TYR A 435 -9.94 17.08 10.46
N MET A 436 -9.17 15.99 10.58
CA MET A 436 -9.72 14.63 10.52
C MET A 436 -10.71 14.29 11.64
N GLY A 437 -10.67 15.00 12.76
CA GLY A 437 -11.64 14.88 13.87
C GLY A 437 -12.93 15.68 13.67
N GLU A 438 -13.04 16.51 12.63
CA GLU A 438 -14.23 17.30 12.33
C GLU A 438 -15.12 16.52 11.35
N ALA A 439 -16.26 16.00 11.81
CA ALA A 439 -17.07 15.07 11.02
C ALA A 439 -17.59 15.67 9.70
N ASP A 440 -17.96 16.96 9.66
CA ASP A 440 -18.44 17.60 8.43
C ASP A 440 -17.31 17.89 7.41
N LEU A 441 -16.11 18.23 7.88
CA LEU A 441 -14.92 18.42 7.04
C LEU A 441 -14.39 17.07 6.52
N MET A 442 -14.32 16.05 7.38
CA MET A 442 -13.87 14.72 6.99
C MET A 442 -14.89 13.99 6.10
N SER A 443 -16.19 14.26 6.25
CA SER A 443 -17.24 13.84 5.31
C SER A 443 -17.03 14.44 3.92
N ALA A 444 -16.76 15.76 3.84
CA ALA A 444 -16.44 16.40 2.58
C ALA A 444 -15.17 15.82 1.94
N ALA A 445 -14.10 15.65 2.74
CA ALA A 445 -12.85 15.04 2.28
C ALA A 445 -13.05 13.61 1.77
N LEU A 446 -13.63 12.71 2.57
CA LEU A 446 -13.87 11.31 2.19
C LEU A 446 -14.60 11.18 0.84
N LEU A 447 -15.66 11.96 0.63
CA LEU A 447 -16.45 11.93 -0.60
C LEU A 447 -15.67 12.43 -1.82
N LEU A 448 -14.82 13.45 -1.67
CA LEU A 448 -14.02 14.02 -2.75
C LEU A 448 -12.72 13.24 -3.02
N ASP A 449 -12.03 12.82 -1.96
CA ASP A 449 -10.79 12.03 -1.98
C ASP A 449 -11.06 10.67 -2.67
N VAL A 450 -12.06 9.91 -2.20
CA VAL A 450 -12.38 8.58 -2.74
C VAL A 450 -13.00 8.67 -4.14
N ALA A 451 -13.80 9.69 -4.45
CA ALA A 451 -14.24 9.90 -5.83
C ALA A 451 -13.07 10.23 -6.77
N SER A 452 -12.08 11.00 -6.31
CA SER A 452 -10.86 11.31 -7.07
C SER A 452 -9.99 10.07 -7.28
N TYR A 453 -9.87 9.21 -6.25
CA TYR A 453 -9.23 7.90 -6.33
C TYR A 453 -9.91 6.98 -7.36
N TYR A 454 -11.25 6.94 -7.35
CA TYR A 454 -12.03 6.15 -8.31
C TYR A 454 -11.87 6.62 -9.76
N ILE A 455 -11.83 7.93 -9.99
CA ILE A 455 -11.59 8.52 -11.32
C ILE A 455 -10.15 8.29 -11.77
N GLY A 456 -9.18 8.55 -10.89
CA GLY A 456 -7.77 8.62 -11.22
C GLY A 456 -7.05 7.28 -11.27
N LEU A 457 -7.44 6.31 -10.43
CA LEU A 457 -6.72 5.04 -10.25
C LEU A 457 -7.61 3.81 -10.50
N VAL A 458 -8.78 3.72 -9.84
CA VAL A 458 -9.66 2.54 -9.95
C VAL A 458 -10.13 2.35 -11.39
N ARG A 459 -10.66 3.40 -12.04
CA ARG A 459 -11.17 3.30 -13.41
C ARG A 459 -10.10 2.88 -14.42
N PRO A 460 -8.86 3.41 -14.41
CA PRO A 460 -7.75 2.84 -15.20
C PRO A 460 -7.47 1.36 -14.91
N VAL A 461 -7.19 0.96 -13.67
CA VAL A 461 -6.78 -0.44 -13.39
C VAL A 461 -7.89 -1.47 -13.64
N TYR A 462 -9.17 -1.09 -13.57
CA TYR A 462 -10.26 -1.99 -13.95
C TYR A 462 -10.52 -2.03 -15.47
N ARG A 463 -10.13 -1.00 -16.22
CA ARG A 463 -10.24 -0.97 -17.68
C ARG A 463 -9.10 -1.73 -18.36
N ASP A 464 -7.87 -1.48 -17.94
CA ASP A 464 -6.64 -2.04 -18.53
C ASP A 464 -5.58 -2.07 -17.41
N PRO A 465 -5.51 -3.16 -16.61
CA PRO A 465 -4.61 -3.22 -15.47
C PRO A 465 -3.15 -3.25 -15.90
N GLU A 466 -2.80 -3.93 -16.99
CA GLU A 466 -1.43 -4.02 -17.50
C GLU A 466 -0.86 -2.66 -17.91
N TRP A 467 -1.65 -1.84 -18.61
CA TRP A 467 -1.30 -0.45 -18.95
C TRP A 467 -1.27 0.45 -17.71
N ALA A 468 -2.24 0.29 -16.81
CA ALA A 468 -2.38 1.16 -15.65
C ALA A 468 -1.26 0.94 -14.62
N PHE A 469 -0.94 -0.31 -14.27
CA PHE A 469 0.16 -0.61 -13.34
C PHE A 469 1.55 -0.32 -13.93
N ALA A 470 1.69 -0.24 -15.25
CA ALA A 470 2.89 0.27 -15.91
C ALA A 470 3.10 1.79 -15.76
N ARG A 471 2.17 2.52 -15.13
CA ARG A 471 2.20 3.98 -15.02
C ARG A 471 1.95 4.42 -13.58
N LEU A 472 2.94 5.09 -13.00
CA LEU A 472 2.85 5.52 -11.60
C LEU A 472 1.82 6.67 -11.44
N PRO A 473 1.07 6.71 -10.32
CA PRO A 473 0.06 7.74 -10.06
C PRO A 473 0.54 9.18 -10.19
N PHE A 474 -0.42 10.09 -10.47
CA PHE A 474 -0.17 11.52 -10.71
C PHE A 474 0.77 11.85 -11.89
N GLU A 475 0.89 10.98 -12.90
CA GLU A 475 1.67 11.25 -14.11
C GLU A 475 1.11 12.42 -14.95
N GLY A 476 2.01 13.12 -15.67
CA GLY A 476 1.65 14.05 -16.74
C GLY A 476 0.84 15.29 -16.32
N ARG A 477 0.13 15.88 -17.29
CA ARG A 477 -0.77 17.04 -17.07
C ARG A 477 -2.04 16.68 -16.29
N PRO A 478 -2.74 15.55 -16.56
CA PRO A 478 -3.92 15.17 -15.78
C PRO A 478 -3.60 14.96 -14.29
N GLY A 479 -2.49 14.29 -13.98
CA GLY A 479 -2.02 14.11 -12.61
C GLY A 479 -1.72 15.42 -11.88
N ARG A 480 -1.12 16.41 -12.58
CA ARG A 480 -0.95 17.77 -12.01
C ARG A 480 -2.28 18.44 -11.68
N ILE A 481 -3.26 18.38 -12.58
CA ILE A 481 -4.57 19.01 -12.37
C ILE A 481 -5.30 18.37 -11.19
N ALA A 482 -5.32 17.03 -11.12
CA ALA A 482 -5.91 16.29 -10.02
C ALA A 482 -5.24 16.63 -8.67
N ALA A 483 -3.90 16.60 -8.60
CA ALA A 483 -3.15 16.95 -7.40
C ALA A 483 -3.43 18.40 -6.93
N SER A 484 -3.46 19.36 -7.86
CA SER A 484 -3.76 20.76 -7.54
C SER A 484 -5.20 20.96 -7.04
N MET A 485 -6.18 20.27 -7.62
CA MET A 485 -7.58 20.33 -7.18
C MET A 485 -7.73 19.77 -5.76
N ILE A 486 -7.17 18.59 -5.48
CA ILE A 486 -7.22 17.96 -4.16
C ILE A 486 -6.50 18.84 -3.13
N ARG A 487 -5.33 19.37 -3.49
CA ARG A 487 -4.57 20.30 -2.65
C ARG A 487 -5.35 21.58 -2.33
N PHE A 488 -6.12 22.11 -3.27
CA PHE A 488 -6.93 23.31 -3.06
C PHE A 488 -7.98 23.11 -1.98
N TYR A 489 -8.87 22.12 -2.12
CA TYR A 489 -9.91 21.90 -1.11
C TYR A 489 -9.32 21.42 0.22
N ARG A 490 -8.29 20.56 0.23
CA ARG A 490 -7.65 20.16 1.50
C ARG A 490 -7.09 21.37 2.26
N ARG A 491 -6.38 22.29 1.59
CA ARG A 491 -5.88 23.52 2.23
C ARG A 491 -7.01 24.38 2.80
N ARG A 492 -8.19 24.41 2.16
CA ARG A 492 -9.39 25.04 2.70
C ARG A 492 -9.90 24.32 3.95
N LEU A 493 -10.08 22.99 3.92
CA LEU A 493 -10.50 22.20 5.10
C LEU A 493 -9.54 22.38 6.30
N VAL A 494 -8.22 22.42 6.07
CA VAL A 494 -7.22 22.72 7.11
C VAL A 494 -7.41 24.12 7.69
N ALA A 495 -7.64 25.14 6.86
CA ALA A 495 -7.92 26.49 7.34
C ALA A 495 -9.23 26.57 8.13
N LEU A 496 -10.28 25.86 7.70
CA LEU A 496 -11.55 25.79 8.41
C LEU A 496 -11.39 25.18 9.81
N ALA A 497 -10.66 24.08 9.92
CA ALA A 497 -10.43 23.44 11.22
C ALA A 497 -9.52 24.28 12.14
N LYS A 498 -8.47 24.92 11.60
CA LYS A 498 -7.63 25.85 12.39
C LYS A 498 -8.42 27.05 12.92
N ASN A 499 -9.38 27.57 12.16
CA ASN A 499 -10.28 28.62 12.64
C ASN A 499 -11.22 28.10 13.76
N ARG A 500 -11.73 26.87 13.65
CA ARG A 500 -12.54 26.24 14.72
C ARG A 500 -11.72 25.99 15.99
N ALA A 501 -10.48 25.51 15.85
CA ALA A 501 -9.54 25.34 16.95
C ALA A 501 -9.27 26.66 17.68
N ALA A 502 -8.93 27.73 16.94
CA ALA A 502 -8.69 29.05 17.50
C ALA A 502 -9.92 29.65 18.22
N ALA A 503 -11.14 29.27 17.84
CA ALA A 503 -12.38 29.69 18.50
C ALA A 503 -12.81 28.77 19.68
N GLY A 504 -12.12 27.64 19.91
CA GLY A 504 -12.54 26.62 20.88
C GLY A 504 -13.81 25.86 20.48
N ARG A 505 -13.99 25.63 19.17
CA ARG A 505 -15.23 25.09 18.54
C ARG A 505 -15.01 23.79 17.75
N LEU A 506 -13.96 23.04 18.07
CA LEU A 506 -13.75 21.69 17.51
C LEU A 506 -14.83 20.74 18.04
N GLY A 507 -15.20 19.74 17.24
CA GLY A 507 -16.16 18.70 17.60
C GLY A 507 -17.63 19.13 17.68
N GLU A 508 -17.97 20.41 17.56
CA GLU A 508 -19.35 20.94 17.66
C GLU A 508 -20.34 20.31 16.66
N THR A 509 -19.85 19.65 15.61
CA THR A 509 -20.70 18.99 14.60
C THR A 509 -20.66 17.47 14.68
N ASN A 510 -20.10 16.88 15.75
CA ASN A 510 -19.88 15.44 15.91
C ASN A 510 -20.99 14.72 16.72
N SER A 511 -22.24 15.18 16.63
CA SER A 511 -23.41 14.56 17.27
C SER A 511 -24.62 14.51 16.32
N GLY A 512 -25.42 13.45 16.41
CA GLY A 512 -26.81 13.41 15.92
C GLY A 512 -27.03 13.25 14.41
N TRP A 513 -26.03 12.84 13.60
CA TRP A 513 -26.24 12.62 12.16
C TRP A 513 -25.37 11.52 11.55
N ARG A 514 -25.79 11.04 10.37
CA ARG A 514 -25.14 9.97 9.62
C ARG A 514 -25.05 10.31 8.13
N GLU A 515 -23.96 9.97 7.47
CA GLU A 515 -23.79 10.03 6.00
C GLU A 515 -23.60 8.62 5.45
N LEU A 516 -24.72 7.98 5.10
CA LEU A 516 -24.75 6.62 4.54
C LEU A 516 -24.91 6.68 3.02
N TYR A 517 -23.78 6.63 2.30
CA TYR A 517 -23.71 6.76 0.84
C TYR A 517 -23.82 5.41 0.11
N ASP A 518 -24.23 5.41 -1.16
CA ASP A 518 -24.56 4.19 -1.92
C ASP A 518 -23.34 3.34 -2.38
N GLY A 519 -22.19 3.48 -1.71
CA GLY A 519 -20.89 3.02 -2.19
C GLY A 519 -20.34 3.81 -3.39
N PHE A 520 -19.13 3.49 -3.82
CA PHE A 520 -18.47 4.07 -5.00
C PHE A 520 -18.48 3.07 -6.17
N VAL A 521 -18.32 3.57 -7.41
CA VAL A 521 -18.27 2.79 -8.66
C VAL A 521 -17.43 3.53 -9.71
N PRO A 522 -16.70 2.87 -10.60
CA PRO A 522 -15.81 3.53 -11.57
C PRO A 522 -16.54 4.11 -12.80
N ASP A 523 -17.71 4.73 -12.61
CA ASP A 523 -18.57 5.27 -13.67
C ASP A 523 -19.18 6.66 -13.35
N PHE A 524 -20.07 7.14 -14.23
CA PHE A 524 -20.69 8.46 -14.15
C PHE A 524 -21.48 8.73 -12.85
N ARG A 525 -21.87 7.69 -12.10
CA ARG A 525 -22.61 7.81 -10.84
C ARG A 525 -21.81 8.51 -9.75
N LEU A 526 -20.46 8.54 -9.84
CA LEU A 526 -19.57 9.29 -8.95
C LEU A 526 -19.92 10.78 -8.82
N ARG A 527 -20.60 11.37 -9.82
CA ARG A 527 -21.11 12.74 -9.74
C ARG A 527 -22.02 12.98 -8.52
N LYS A 528 -22.68 11.93 -8.00
CA LYS A 528 -23.51 12.00 -6.79
C LYS A 528 -22.64 12.24 -5.54
N GLN A 529 -21.59 11.45 -5.36
CA GLN A 529 -20.64 11.56 -4.25
C GLN A 529 -19.87 12.89 -4.32
N ILE A 530 -19.41 13.29 -5.51
CA ILE A 530 -18.75 14.59 -5.73
C ILE A 530 -19.71 15.73 -5.36
N GLY A 531 -20.96 15.71 -5.85
CA GLY A 531 -21.97 16.72 -5.52
C GLY A 531 -22.43 16.69 -4.06
N GLN A 532 -22.28 15.58 -3.34
CA GLN A 532 -22.45 15.51 -1.88
C GLN A 532 -21.25 16.15 -1.16
N GLY A 533 -20.02 15.77 -1.50
CA GLY A 533 -18.80 16.30 -0.90
C GLY A 533 -18.65 17.80 -1.09
N LEU A 534 -18.93 18.32 -2.29
CA LEU A 534 -18.98 19.77 -2.56
C LEU A 534 -20.02 20.48 -1.69
N ARG A 535 -21.24 19.93 -1.55
CA ARG A 535 -22.27 20.52 -0.68
C ARG A 535 -21.89 20.50 0.81
N ARG A 536 -21.23 19.43 1.28
CA ARG A 536 -20.69 19.35 2.66
C ARG A 536 -19.63 20.42 2.88
N TRP A 537 -18.68 20.57 1.96
CA TRP A 537 -17.66 21.61 2.01
C TRP A 537 -18.26 23.03 1.98
N CYS A 538 -19.17 23.33 1.05
CA CYS A 538 -19.85 24.64 1.01
C CYS A 538 -20.62 24.96 2.31
N ARG A 539 -21.26 23.96 2.94
CA ARG A 539 -21.92 24.14 4.24
C ARG A 539 -20.92 24.41 5.36
N ALA A 540 -19.76 23.76 5.33
CA ALA A 540 -18.71 23.99 6.32
C ALA A 540 -18.02 25.36 6.16
N GLU A 541 -17.81 25.82 4.93
CA GLU A 541 -17.37 27.19 4.61
C GLU A 541 -18.37 28.21 5.19
N TRP A 542 -19.67 28.07 4.89
CA TRP A 542 -20.72 28.96 5.40
C TRP A 542 -20.79 29.00 6.94
N ARG A 543 -20.74 27.83 7.59
CA ARG A 543 -20.69 27.72 9.06
C ARG A 543 -19.50 28.46 9.67
N ASN A 544 -18.36 28.46 8.99
CA ASN A 544 -17.15 29.12 9.48
C ASN A 544 -17.18 30.65 9.28
N LEU A 545 -18.00 31.18 8.36
CA LEU A 545 -18.20 32.64 8.23
C LEU A 545 -18.86 33.25 9.47
N THR A 546 -19.66 32.46 10.22
CA THR A 546 -20.33 32.92 11.44
C THR A 546 -19.55 32.60 12.72
N ILE A 547 -18.29 32.15 12.60
CA ILE A 547 -17.40 31.96 13.75
C ILE A 547 -16.65 33.27 14.02
N SER A 548 -17.22 34.11 14.87
CA SER A 548 -16.44 35.16 15.54
C SER A 548 -15.40 34.51 16.46
N PRO A 549 -14.19 35.10 16.60
CA PRO A 549 -13.30 34.73 17.69
C PRO A 549 -14.04 34.96 19.02
N ARG A 550 -14.11 33.94 19.88
CA ARG A 550 -14.44 34.19 21.29
C ARG A 550 -13.36 35.13 21.83
N GLN A 551 -13.75 36.20 22.53
CA GLN A 551 -12.83 36.86 23.45
C GLN A 551 -12.24 35.77 24.34
N ALA A 552 -10.93 35.84 24.60
CA ALA A 552 -10.18 34.80 25.31
C ALA A 552 -10.71 34.60 26.73
N GLN A 553 -11.73 33.75 26.86
CA GLN A 553 -12.09 33.13 28.13
C GLN A 553 -11.00 32.11 28.43
N SER A 554 -10.57 32.08 29.69
CA SER A 554 -9.53 31.20 30.20
C SER A 554 -9.73 29.77 29.70
N PRO A 555 -8.66 29.04 29.34
CA PRO A 555 -8.77 27.75 28.67
C PRO A 555 -9.69 26.80 29.46
N PRO A 556 -10.59 26.06 28.79
CA PRO A 556 -11.33 24.99 29.46
C PRO A 556 -10.33 24.01 30.06
N ALA A 557 -10.62 23.52 31.27
CA ALA A 557 -9.69 22.68 32.01
C ALA A 557 -9.31 21.42 31.22
N THR A 558 -8.12 21.44 30.61
CA THR A 558 -7.52 20.27 29.99
C THR A 558 -7.18 19.27 31.09
N CYS A 559 -7.77 18.07 31.01
CA CYS A 559 -7.08 16.91 31.55
C CYS A 559 -5.71 16.79 30.87
N ALA A 560 -4.70 16.41 31.67
CA ALA A 560 -3.27 16.42 31.35
C ALA A 560 -2.59 17.81 31.37
N VAL A 561 -1.63 17.93 32.28
CA VAL A 561 -0.73 19.08 32.52
C VAL A 561 0.23 19.26 31.33
N ILE A 562 0.42 20.51 30.89
CA ILE A 562 1.51 20.90 29.98
C ILE A 562 2.76 21.21 30.84
N PRO A 563 3.88 20.48 30.70
CA PRO A 563 5.15 20.88 31.31
C PRO A 563 5.77 22.05 30.54
N ASN A 564 6.26 23.05 31.27
CA ASN A 564 6.85 24.27 30.72
C ASN A 564 8.18 23.99 29.96
N GLU A 565 8.56 24.84 29.01
CA GLU A 565 9.69 24.64 28.06
C GLU A 565 11.11 24.53 28.66
N ALA A 566 11.27 24.51 29.99
CA ALA A 566 12.55 24.59 30.68
C ALA A 566 13.32 23.26 30.89
N GLN A 567 12.81 22.12 30.41
CA GLN A 567 13.46 20.80 30.55
C GLN A 567 13.49 19.98 29.25
N ARG A 568 14.28 20.43 28.26
CA ARG A 568 14.72 19.61 27.11
C ARG A 568 16.24 19.46 27.06
N SER A 569 16.83 18.89 28.11
CA SER A 569 18.21 18.42 28.10
C SER A 569 18.30 17.00 27.51
N ARG A 570 18.82 16.94 26.28
CA ARG A 570 19.49 15.81 25.60
C ARG A 570 19.29 14.39 26.18
N GLY A 571 18.49 13.58 25.47
CA GLY A 571 18.52 12.12 25.57
C GLY A 571 18.51 11.51 24.16
N THR A 572 19.64 10.96 23.72
CA THR A 572 19.76 10.26 22.43
C THR A 572 19.06 8.90 22.53
N PRO A 573 18.14 8.52 21.63
CA PRO A 573 17.56 7.17 21.66
C PRO A 573 18.61 6.15 21.23
N SER A 574 18.98 5.25 22.15
CA SER A 574 19.75 4.05 21.81
C SER A 574 18.88 3.09 21.00
N ASN A 575 19.44 2.53 19.93
CA ASN A 575 18.80 1.43 19.21
C ASN A 575 18.59 0.24 20.16
N ILE A 576 17.38 -0.30 20.18
CA ILE A 576 17.09 -1.66 20.67
C ILE A 576 16.64 -2.48 19.44
N ALA A 577 17.08 -3.73 19.40
CA ALA A 577 17.15 -4.60 18.21
C ALA A 577 15.81 -5.20 17.76
#